data_AF-G2Q4Q8-F1
#
_entry.id   AF-G2Q4Q8-F1
#
_cell.length_a   1.000
_cell.length_b   1.000
_cell.length_c   1.000
_cell.angle_alpha   90.00
_cell.angle_beta   90.00
_cell.angle_gamma   90.00
#
_symmetry.space_group_name_H-M   'P 1'
#
loop_
_entity.id
_entity.type
_entity.pdbx_description
1 polymer ?
#
loop_
_entity_poly.entity_id
_entity_poly.type
_entity_poly.pdbx_seq_one_letter_code
_entity_poly.pdbx_strand_id
1 'polypeptide(L)' 'FIIYYLNDILIFSKTIDKYQKYIKNSTRYTIFNLFYKKNIIILPTKLYIGYLNVELLSFCIDSPGLTNID' A
#
# COMPACT_ATOMS: atom_id res chain seq x y z
N PHE A 1 7.24 -5.13 27.82
CA PHE A 1 7.38 -4.14 26.72
C PHE A 1 6.82 -4.77 25.45
N ILE A 2 5.94 -4.10 24.73
CA ILE A 2 5.39 -4.60 23.44
C ILE A 2 6.00 -3.72 22.34
N ILE A 3 6.71 -4.35 21.41
CA ILE A 3 7.30 -3.70 20.24
C ILE A 3 6.46 -4.11 19.04
N TYR A 4 5.72 -3.18 18.43
CA TYR A 4 5.03 -3.40 17.16
C TYR A 4 5.92 -2.97 16.00
N TYR A 5 6.17 -3.88 15.07
CA TYR A 5 6.79 -3.58 13.78
C TYR A 5 5.69 -3.38 12.74
N LEU A 6 5.46 -2.14 12.30
CA LEU A 6 4.61 -1.84 11.16
C LEU A 6 5.35 -2.26 9.88
N ASN A 7 5.11 -3.50 9.45
CA ASN A 7 5.74 -4.08 8.26
C ASN A 7 4.93 -3.88 6.98
N ASP A 8 3.65 -3.52 7.11
CA ASP A 8 2.72 -3.40 6.00
C ASP A 8 2.45 -1.92 5.70
N ILE A 9 2.48 -1.56 4.42
CA ILE A 9 2.22 -0.20 3.93
C ILE A 9 1.00 -0.24 3.02
N LEU A 10 -0.03 0.51 3.39
CA LEU A 10 -1.21 0.72 2.54
C LEU A 10 -1.08 2.04 1.78
N ILE A 11 -1.31 1.98 0.47
CA ILE A 11 -1.38 3.16 -0.40
C ILE A 11 -2.72 3.11 -1.14
N PHE A 12 -3.57 4.11 -0.92
CA PHE A 12 -4.89 4.18 -1.54
C PHE A 12 -5.15 5.57 -2.12
N SER A 13 -6.12 5.66 -3.03
CA SER A 13 -6.58 6.94 -3.53
C SER A 13 -8.03 6.83 -4.04
N LYS A 14 -8.73 7.96 -4.09
CA LYS A 14 -10.14 8.01 -4.54
C LYS A 14 -10.33 7.72 -6.03
N THR A 15 -9.30 7.85 -6.86
CA THR A 15 -9.40 7.68 -8.31
C THR A 15 -8.22 6.91 -8.87
N ILE A 16 -8.47 6.07 -9.87
CA ILE A 16 -7.42 5.28 -10.52
C ILE A 16 -6.29 6.16 -11.07
N ASP A 17 -6.60 7.34 -11.61
CA ASP A 17 -5.59 8.28 -12.14
C ASP A 17 -4.63 8.80 -11.06
N LYS A 18 -5.14 9.07 -9.84
CA LYS A 18 -4.30 9.48 -8.72
C LYS A 18 -3.46 8.31 -8.22
N TYR A 19 -4.04 7.13 -8.11
CA TYR A 19 -3.31 5.91 -7.74
C TYR A 19 -2.16 5.63 -8.72
N GLN A 20 -2.45 5.72 -10.03
CA GLN A 20 -1.45 5.55 -11.07
C GLN A 20 -0.31 6.57 -10.94
N LYS A 21 -0.56 7.81 -10.50
CA LYS A 21 0.54 8.78 -10.27
C LYS A 21 1.51 8.34 -9.16
N TYR A 22 1.05 7.56 -8.17
CA TYR A 22 1.91 7.05 -7.09
C TYR A 22 2.74 5.82 -7.52
N ILE A 23 2.15 4.96 -8.34
CA ILE A 23 2.70 3.65 -8.73
C ILE A 23 3.47 3.71 -10.06
N LYS A 24 2.99 4.49 -11.04
CA LYS A 24 3.48 4.47 -12.42
C LYS A 24 4.79 5.25 -12.58
N ASN A 25 5.75 4.61 -13.22
CA ASN A 25 7.11 5.08 -13.47
C ASN A 25 7.26 6.30 -14.42
N SER A 26 6.17 6.92 -14.86
CA SER A 26 6.27 8.06 -15.80
C SER A 26 6.79 9.34 -15.13
N THR A 27 6.80 9.38 -13.79
CA THR A 27 7.36 10.47 -12.99
C THR A 27 8.56 9.94 -12.21
N ARG A 28 9.66 10.69 -12.12
CA ARG A 28 10.87 10.33 -11.34
C ARG A 28 10.65 10.13 -9.83
N TYR A 29 9.43 10.32 -9.33
CA TYR A 29 9.06 10.26 -7.92
C TYR A 29 7.86 9.33 -7.71
N THR A 30 8.10 8.02 -7.78
CA THR A 30 7.14 6.99 -7.39
C THR A 30 7.42 6.48 -5.97
N ILE A 31 6.45 5.79 -5.38
CA ILE A 31 6.64 5.17 -4.07
C ILE A 31 7.76 4.12 -4.09
N PHE A 32 7.90 3.38 -5.20
CA PHE A 32 8.98 2.40 -5.35
C PHE A 32 10.37 3.05 -5.37
N ASN A 33 10.51 4.22 -6.01
CA ASN A 33 11.76 4.96 -5.97
C ASN A 33 12.07 5.47 -4.54
N LEU A 34 11.05 5.85 -3.78
CA LEU A 34 11.21 6.25 -2.38
C LEU A 34 11.66 5.08 -1.51
N PHE A 35 11.07 3.90 -1.69
CA PHE A 35 11.48 2.68 -0.99
C PHE A 35 12.91 2.25 -1.35
N TYR A 36 13.25 2.28 -2.63
CA TYR A 36 14.61 2.02 -3.11
C TYR A 36 15.63 2.97 -2.46
N LYS A 37 15.36 4.28 -2.46
CA LYS A 37 16.23 5.29 -1.81
C LYS A 37 16.36 5.15 -0.30
N LYS A 38 15.38 4.51 0.36
CA LYS A 38 15.37 4.25 1.80
C LYS A 38 15.88 2.85 2.16
N ASN A 39 16.37 2.08 1.19
CA ASN A 39 16.76 0.68 1.36
C ASN A 39 15.64 -0.19 1.96
N ILE A 40 14.39 0.11 1.60
CA ILE A 40 13.22 -0.70 1.97
C ILE A 40 13.02 -1.73 0.86
N ILE A 41 13.13 -3.01 1.22
CA ILE A 41 12.95 -4.13 0.31
C ILE A 41 11.48 -4.54 0.33
N ILE A 42 10.86 -4.62 -0.85
CA ILE A 42 9.52 -5.16 -1.04
C ILE A 42 9.65 -6.58 -1.56
N LEU A 43 9.03 -7.54 -0.88
CA LEU A 43 8.91 -8.89 -1.40
C LEU A 43 7.79 -8.93 -2.45
N PRO A 44 8.06 -9.32 -3.72
CA PRO A 44 7.02 -9.37 -4.74
C PRO A 44 5.82 -10.24 -4.36
N THR A 45 6.06 -11.30 -3.57
CA THR A 45 5.01 -12.20 -3.06
C THR A 45 4.08 -11.56 -2.03
N LYS A 46 4.48 -10.43 -1.42
CA LYS A 46 3.68 -9.67 -0.44
C LYS A 46 3.13 -8.35 -1.03
N LEU A 47 3.31 -8.12 -2.33
CA LEU A 47 2.93 -6.88 -2.98
C LEU A 47 1.54 -7.01 -3.61
N TYR A 48 0.59 -6.22 -3.11
CA TYR A 48 -0.78 -6.16 -3.61
C TYR A 48 -1.01 -4.82 -4.32
N ILE A 49 -1.26 -4.84 -5.64
CA ILE A 49 -1.44 -3.64 -6.47
C ILE A 49 -2.75 -3.72 -7.22
N GLY A 50 -3.53 -2.62 -7.21
CA GLY A 50 -4.73 -2.48 -8.03
C GLY A 50 -5.96 -3.22 -7.52
N TYR A 51 -5.94 -3.69 -6.27
CA TYR A 51 -7.11 -4.28 -5.61
C TYR A 51 -8.04 -3.20 -5.06
N LEU A 52 -9.34 -3.43 -5.15
CA LEU A 52 -10.37 -2.53 -4.61
C LEU A 52 -10.56 -2.70 -3.10
N ASN A 53 -10.15 -3.86 -2.57
CA ASN A 53 -10.14 -4.17 -1.16
C ASN A 53 -8.88 -4.95 -0.77
N VAL A 54 -8.40 -4.75 0.45
CA VAL A 54 -7.26 -5.49 1.01
C VAL A 54 -7.48 -5.75 2.50
N GLU A 55 -6.97 -6.87 3.00
CA GLU A 55 -6.92 -7.12 4.44
C GLU A 55 -5.65 -6.51 5.04
N LEU A 56 -5.79 -5.73 6.11
CA LEU A 56 -4.68 -5.17 6.87
C LEU A 56 -5.01 -5.27 8.36
N LEU A 57 -4.14 -5.94 9.12
CA LEU A 57 -4.33 -6.14 10.58
C LEU A 57 -5.71 -6.74 10.93
N SER A 58 -6.20 -7.69 10.12
CA SER A 58 -7.52 -8.31 10.25
C SER A 58 -8.72 -7.37 10.02
N PHE A 59 -8.49 -6.21 9.41
CA PHE A 59 -9.55 -5.33 8.91
C PHE A 59 -9.62 -5.40 7.38
N CYS A 60 -10.83 -5.44 6.83
CA CYS A 60 -11.05 -5.21 5.42
C CYS A 60 -10.96 -3.70 5.17
N ILE A 61 -10.14 -3.32 4.21
CA ILE A 61 -10.03 -1.94 3.75
C ILE A 61 -10.63 -1.88 2.36
N ASP A 62 -11.68 -1.10 2.21
CA ASP A 62 -12.44 -0.94 0.98
C ASP A 62 -12.77 0.54 0.70
N SER A 63 -13.61 0.80 -0.31
CA SER A 63 -14.00 2.18 -0.68
C SER A 63 -14.67 2.99 0.44
N PRO A 64 -15.57 2.44 1.28
CA PRO A 64 -16.11 3.18 2.42
C PRO A 64 -15.12 3.37 3.57
N GLY A 65 -14.07 2.55 3.70
CA GLY A 65 -13.00 2.76 4.68
C GLY A 65 -12.56 1.45 5.35
N LEU A 66 -12.64 1.40 6.68
CA LEU A 66 -12.34 0.20 7.48
C LEU A 66 -13.65 -0.51 7.80
N THR A 67 -13.81 -1.72 7.30
CA THR A 67 -14.89 -2.64 7.67
C THR A 67 -14.29 -3.81 8.47
N ASN A 68 -14.92 -4.17 9.59
CA ASN A 68 -14.55 -5.38 10.33
C ASN A 68 -14.84 -6.59 9.45
N ILE A 69 -13.93 -7.57 9.47
CA ILE A 69 -14.18 -8.89 8.92
C ILE A 69 -14.79 -9.67 10.09
N ASP A 70 -16.12 -9.85 10.08
CA ASP A 70 -16.84 -10.63 11.08
C ASP A 70 -16.40 -12.11 11.09
#